data_AF-A0A9K3E069-F1
#
_entry.id   AF-A0A9K3E069-F1
#
_cell.length_a   1.000
_cell.length_b   1.000
_cell.length_c   1.000
_cell.angle_alpha   90.00
_cell.angle_beta   90.00
_cell.angle_gamma   90.00
#
_symmetry.space_group_name_H-M   'P 1'
#
loop_
_entity.id
_entity.type
_entity.pdbx_description
1 polymer ?
#
loop_
_entity_poly.entity_id
_entity_poly.type
_entity_poly.pdbx_seq_one_letter_code
_entity_poly.pdbx_strand_id
1 'polypeptide(L)'
;MCVHMVEFLHVAPTTGSAYRHYEGMMVLVFQPAEEGGSDAKDSGYLENVKAIFGLHVSPDHPLGQVFSQSGPVLAGSDVLEAVLTGKGGHAAIPQHSIDPILAASNVVVSLQHLVSREPDPLDS
;
A
#
# COMPACT_ATOMS: atom_id res chain seq x y z
N MET A 1 -4.48 3.99 -7.66
CA MET A 1 -5.01 2.75 -8.22
C MET A 1 -6.16 2.22 -7.35
N CYS A 2 -7.43 2.49 -7.73
CA CYS A 2 -8.59 2.19 -6.87
C CYS A 2 -8.89 0.69 -6.74
N VAL A 3 -8.73 0.14 -5.53
CA VAL A 3 -9.25 -1.17 -5.12
C VAL A 3 -10.79 -1.09 -4.99
N HIS A 4 -11.52 -1.91 -5.75
CA HIS A 4 -12.95 -2.15 -5.50
C HIS A 4 -13.08 -3.33 -4.53
N MET A 5 -12.96 -3.05 -3.24
CA MET A 5 -12.97 -4.07 -2.19
C MET A 5 -14.41 -4.56 -1.95
N VAL A 6 -14.64 -5.86 -2.14
CA VAL A 6 -15.84 -6.58 -1.68
C VAL A 6 -15.33 -7.80 -0.93
N GLU A 7 -15.38 -7.71 0.39
CA GLU A 7 -14.87 -8.71 1.31
C GLU A 7 -16.00 -9.64 1.76
N PHE A 8 -15.75 -10.95 1.89
CA PHE A 8 -16.80 -11.94 2.19
C PHE A 8 -16.41 -12.82 3.38
N LEU A 9 -17.24 -12.90 4.43
CA LEU A 9 -16.98 -13.86 5.52
C LEU A 9 -18.15 -14.32 6.43
N HIS A 10 -18.17 -15.67 6.61
CA HIS A 10 -18.91 -16.61 7.48
C HIS A 10 -19.05 -16.40 9.03
N VAL A 11 -20.31 -16.45 9.52
CA VAL A 11 -20.86 -17.08 10.79
C VAL A 11 -22.40 -17.39 10.72
N ALA A 12 -22.89 -18.64 10.85
CA ALA A 12 -24.29 -19.09 10.58
C ALA A 12 -25.35 -18.89 11.71
N PRO A 13 -26.68 -19.21 11.54
CA PRO A 13 -27.48 -19.60 10.35
C PRO A 13 -28.87 -18.87 10.15
N THR A 14 -29.43 -18.83 8.92
CA THR A 14 -30.82 -19.30 8.54
C THR A 14 -31.36 -18.84 7.16
N THR A 15 -31.81 -19.84 6.38
CA THR A 15 -32.90 -19.97 5.35
C THR A 15 -33.44 -18.78 4.52
N GLY A 16 -33.27 -18.87 3.18
CA GLY A 16 -34.08 -18.18 2.16
C GLY A 16 -33.50 -18.32 0.74
N SER A 17 -34.32 -18.28 -0.31
CA SER A 17 -34.06 -18.73 -1.70
C SER A 17 -32.79 -18.24 -2.41
N ALA A 18 -32.27 -19.09 -3.32
CA ALA A 18 -31.04 -19.00 -4.15
C ALA A 18 -29.69 -19.07 -3.42
N TYR A 19 -29.59 -18.60 -2.18
CA TYR A 19 -28.40 -18.70 -1.31
C TYR A 19 -28.39 -19.97 -0.44
N ARG A 20 -28.96 -21.06 -0.96
CA ARG A 20 -29.56 -22.15 -0.16
C ARG A 20 -28.58 -23.16 0.48
N HIS A 21 -27.28 -22.90 0.42
CA HIS A 21 -26.25 -23.82 0.94
C HIS A 21 -25.15 -23.13 1.76
N TYR A 22 -25.32 -21.86 2.12
CA TYR A 22 -24.28 -21.14 2.87
C TYR A 22 -24.72 -20.89 4.30
N GLU A 23 -24.00 -21.50 5.25
CA GLU A 23 -24.18 -21.30 6.68
C GLU A 23 -23.16 -20.27 7.18
N GLY A 24 -23.47 -18.97 7.00
CA GLY A 24 -22.55 -17.88 7.35
C GLY A 24 -23.11 -16.46 7.19
N MET A 25 -22.70 -15.54 8.06
CA MET A 25 -22.69 -14.09 7.90
C MET A 25 -21.78 -13.72 6.73
N MET A 26 -21.93 -12.50 6.23
CA MET A 26 -21.11 -11.93 5.19
C MET A 26 -21.01 -10.44 5.49
N VAL A 27 -19.80 -9.93 5.70
CA VAL A 27 -19.56 -8.53 5.99
C VAL A 27 -18.93 -7.88 4.77
N LEU A 28 -19.62 -6.93 4.17
CA LEU A 28 -19.10 -6.14 3.06
C LEU A 28 -18.33 -4.95 3.61
N VAL A 29 -17.04 -4.88 3.31
CA VAL A 29 -16.16 -3.78 3.73
C VAL A 29 -15.90 -2.85 2.54
N PHE A 30 -16.26 -1.58 2.70
CA PHE A 30 -15.96 -0.52 1.74
C PHE A 30 -14.87 0.35 2.33
N GLN A 31 -13.61 0.00 2.05
CA GLN A 31 -12.46 0.72 2.58
C GLN A 31 -12.31 2.09 1.90
N PRO A 32 -12.30 3.21 2.65
CA PRO A 32 -11.90 4.51 2.12
C PRO A 32 -10.37 4.62 2.04
N ALA A 33 -9.90 5.54 1.19
CA ALA A 33 -8.53 6.05 1.18
C ALA A 33 -7.42 4.97 1.02
N GLU A 34 -7.66 3.98 0.15
CA GLU A 34 -6.68 2.92 -0.13
C GLU A 34 -5.35 3.43 -0.72
N GLU A 35 -5.36 4.58 -1.38
CA GLU A 35 -4.22 5.24 -2.05
C GLU A 35 -3.13 5.81 -1.09
N GLY A 36 -3.04 5.33 0.15
CA GLY A 36 -2.11 5.82 1.18
C GLY A 36 -2.77 6.63 2.30
N GLY A 37 -4.07 6.46 2.52
CA GLY A 37 -4.79 6.98 3.68
C GLY A 37 -4.83 6.00 4.85
N SER A 38 -5.84 6.16 5.72
CA SER A 38 -5.95 5.37 6.96
C SER A 38 -6.25 3.90 6.70
N ASP A 39 -5.47 3.02 7.32
CA ASP A 39 -5.71 1.58 7.28
C ASP A 39 -7.01 1.19 7.99
N ALA A 40 -7.80 0.32 7.36
CA ALA A 40 -8.99 -0.26 7.98
C ALA A 40 -8.66 -1.23 9.14
N LYS A 41 -7.38 -1.57 9.36
CA LYS A 41 -6.97 -2.49 10.43
C LYS A 41 -7.36 -1.99 11.83
N ASP A 42 -7.27 -0.70 12.08
CA ASP A 42 -7.52 -0.13 13.41
C ASP A 42 -9.02 0.10 13.71
N SER A 43 -9.89 -0.25 12.76
CA SER A 43 -11.32 -0.02 12.87
C SER A 43 -12.07 -1.05 13.74
N GLY A 44 -11.44 -2.18 14.06
CA GLY A 44 -12.08 -3.30 14.77
C GLY A 44 -13.08 -4.12 13.92
N TYR A 45 -13.40 -3.70 12.70
CA TYR A 45 -14.39 -4.41 11.85
C TYR A 45 -13.92 -5.78 11.37
N LEU A 46 -12.61 -6.07 11.47
CA LEU A 46 -12.03 -7.38 11.16
C LEU A 46 -12.00 -8.32 12.38
N GLU A 47 -12.49 -7.89 13.54
CA GLU A 47 -12.59 -8.77 14.71
C GLU A 47 -13.58 -9.92 14.42
N ASN A 48 -13.12 -11.16 14.65
CA ASN A 48 -13.83 -12.41 14.34
C ASN A 48 -13.88 -12.78 12.84
N VAL A 49 -13.01 -12.17 12.02
CA VAL A 49 -12.90 -12.51 10.60
C VAL A 49 -12.01 -13.75 10.35
N LYS A 50 -12.54 -14.87 9.83
CA LYS A 50 -11.81 -16.12 9.48
C LYS A 50 -11.14 -16.11 8.09
N ALA A 51 -11.62 -15.32 7.16
CA ALA A 51 -11.10 -15.23 5.79
C ALA A 51 -11.48 -13.88 5.16
N ILE A 52 -10.61 -13.41 4.28
CA ILE A 52 -10.68 -12.10 3.63
C ILE A 52 -10.49 -12.32 2.14
N PHE A 53 -11.31 -11.66 1.33
CA PHE A 53 -11.20 -11.67 -0.12
C PHE A 53 -11.18 -10.23 -0.62
N GLY A 54 -10.20 -9.90 -1.45
CA GLY A 54 -10.10 -8.61 -2.12
C GLY A 54 -9.94 -8.83 -3.62
N LEU A 55 -10.46 -7.90 -4.42
CA LEU A 55 -10.31 -7.92 -5.87
C LEU A 55 -9.79 -6.57 -6.33
N HIS A 56 -8.84 -6.59 -7.26
CA HIS A 56 -8.36 -5.42 -7.96
C HIS A 56 -8.47 -5.69 -9.46
N VAL A 57 -9.02 -4.74 -10.21
CA VAL A 57 -9.05 -4.81 -11.68
C VAL A 57 -7.69 -4.38 -12.20
N SER A 58 -7.01 -5.23 -12.96
CA SER A 58 -5.75 -4.89 -13.61
C SER A 58 -5.94 -4.72 -15.11
N PRO A 59 -5.49 -3.59 -15.70
CA PRO A 59 -5.49 -3.41 -17.15
C PRO A 59 -4.44 -4.30 -17.86
N ASP A 60 -3.47 -4.85 -17.13
CA ASP A 60 -2.39 -5.68 -17.68
C ASP A 60 -2.80 -7.14 -17.91
N HIS A 61 -4.06 -7.48 -17.60
CA HIS A 61 -4.59 -8.84 -17.71
C HIS A 61 -5.79 -8.91 -18.66
N PRO A 62 -5.96 -10.02 -19.41
CA PRO A 62 -7.10 -10.18 -20.29
C PRO A 62 -8.42 -10.18 -19.52
N LEU A 63 -9.45 -9.57 -20.12
CA LEU A 63 -10.80 -9.53 -19.56
C LEU A 63 -11.37 -10.95 -19.35
N GLY A 64 -12.13 -11.12 -18.26
CA GLY A 64 -12.77 -12.39 -17.92
C GLY A 64 -11.86 -13.42 -17.25
N GLN A 65 -10.62 -13.06 -16.93
CA GLN A 65 -9.68 -13.91 -16.20
C GLN A 65 -9.48 -13.41 -14.76
N VAL A 66 -9.23 -14.36 -13.86
CA VAL A 66 -8.94 -14.10 -12.44
C VAL A 66 -7.60 -14.74 -12.12
N PHE A 67 -6.71 -13.97 -11.49
CA PHE A 67 -5.37 -14.41 -11.12
C PHE A 67 -5.24 -14.36 -9.60
N SER A 68 -4.56 -15.36 -9.05
CA SER A 68 -4.21 -15.41 -7.63
C SER A 68 -2.93 -16.22 -7.44
N GLN A 69 -2.22 -15.94 -6.35
CA GLN A 69 -1.01 -16.63 -5.96
C GLN A 69 -1.01 -16.82 -4.44
N SER A 70 -0.43 -17.93 -3.97
CA SER A 70 -0.19 -18.14 -2.54
C SER A 70 1.07 -17.40 -2.09
N GLY A 71 1.01 -16.75 -0.92
CA GLY A 71 2.11 -15.95 -0.40
C GLY A 71 1.97 -14.45 -0.72
N PRO A 72 3.03 -13.65 -0.54
CA PRO A 72 3.05 -12.23 -0.88
C PRO A 72 2.83 -12.02 -2.39
N VAL A 73 1.93 -11.11 -2.75
CA VAL A 73 1.60 -10.78 -4.17
C VAL A 73 1.97 -9.35 -4.53
N LEU A 74 2.04 -8.45 -3.53
CA LEU A 74 2.37 -7.03 -3.70
C LEU A 74 3.47 -6.65 -2.72
N ALA A 75 4.24 -5.61 -3.06
CA ALA A 75 5.24 -5.03 -2.18
C ALA A 75 4.58 -4.17 -1.09
N GLY A 76 5.15 -4.18 0.11
CA GLY A 76 4.82 -3.16 1.12
C GLY A 76 5.41 -1.81 0.74
N SER A 77 4.74 -0.72 1.09
CA SER A 77 5.17 0.65 0.81
C SER A 77 4.97 1.54 2.03
N ASP A 78 5.85 2.53 2.19
CA ASP A 78 5.75 3.57 3.22
C ASP A 78 6.25 4.91 2.65
N VAL A 79 5.88 6.01 3.31
CA VAL A 79 6.24 7.38 2.91
C VAL A 79 7.15 8.00 3.97
N LEU A 80 8.31 8.50 3.54
CA LEU A 80 9.24 9.24 4.40
C LEU A 80 9.27 10.72 4.00
N GLU A 81 9.11 11.60 5.00
CA GLU A 81 9.27 13.04 4.85
C GLU A 81 10.54 13.51 5.57
N ALA A 82 11.40 14.25 4.86
CA ALA A 82 12.63 14.81 5.42
C ALA A 82 12.74 16.31 5.08
N VAL A 83 12.97 17.12 6.11
CA VAL A 83 13.14 18.57 5.97
C VAL A 83 14.63 18.92 6.08
N LEU A 84 15.18 19.49 5.00
CA LEU A 84 16.57 19.96 4.95
C LEU A 84 16.64 21.47 5.16
N THR A 85 17.14 21.88 6.33
CA THR A 85 17.25 23.29 6.71
C THR A 85 18.66 23.81 6.45
N GLY A 86 18.77 24.81 5.57
CA GLY A 86 20.01 25.52 5.28
C GLY A 86 20.08 26.89 5.93
N LYS A 87 20.97 27.74 5.40
CA LYS A 87 21.15 29.15 5.79
C LYS A 87 21.28 29.99 4.53
N GLY A 88 20.34 30.93 4.33
CA GLY A 88 20.37 31.86 3.21
C GLY A 88 21.59 32.80 3.23
N GLY A 89 21.94 33.34 2.06
CA GLY A 89 23.04 34.29 1.90
C GLY A 89 23.02 34.90 0.49
N HIS A 90 23.93 35.84 0.24
CA HIS A 90 24.09 36.39 -1.11
C HIS A 90 24.64 35.32 -2.05
N ALA A 91 23.97 35.06 -3.18
CA ALA A 91 24.37 34.01 -4.13
C ALA A 91 25.82 34.13 -4.65
N ALA A 92 26.39 35.34 -4.69
CA ALA A 92 27.77 35.57 -5.10
C ALA A 92 28.81 35.33 -3.98
N ILE A 93 28.38 35.06 -2.75
CA ILE A 93 29.22 34.90 -1.56
C ILE A 93 28.81 33.60 -0.81
N PRO A 94 28.95 32.43 -1.46
CA PRO A 94 28.39 31.17 -0.97
C PRO A 94 29.00 30.70 0.36
N GLN A 95 30.21 31.13 0.71
CA GLN A 95 30.87 30.77 1.97
C GLN A 95 30.14 31.24 3.24
N HIS A 96 29.14 32.12 3.11
CA HIS A 96 28.29 32.56 4.23
C HIS A 96 26.91 31.90 4.27
N SER A 97 26.59 31.08 3.27
CA SER A 97 25.35 30.31 3.15
C SER A 97 25.56 28.81 3.38
N ILE A 98 24.48 28.11 3.70
CA ILE A 98 24.40 26.64 3.68
C ILE A 98 23.28 26.31 2.70
N ASP A 99 23.63 25.74 1.56
CA ASP A 99 22.69 25.49 0.47
C ASP A 99 21.94 24.16 0.65
N PRO A 100 20.63 24.19 0.99
CA PRO A 100 19.84 22.97 1.15
C PRO A 100 19.54 22.28 -0.19
N ILE A 101 19.62 22.98 -1.33
CA ILE A 101 19.36 22.40 -2.66
C ILE A 101 20.48 21.45 -3.04
N LEU A 102 21.74 21.87 -2.85
CA LEU A 102 22.89 21.00 -3.10
C LEU A 102 22.88 19.79 -2.15
N ALA A 103 22.54 20.01 -0.87
CA ALA A 103 22.38 18.92 0.08
C ALA A 103 21.28 17.93 -0.34
N ALA A 104 20.10 18.41 -0.72
CA ALA A 104 18.98 17.59 -1.17
C ALA A 104 19.34 16.77 -2.42
N SER A 105 20.06 17.38 -3.37
CA SER A 105 20.51 16.72 -4.59
C SER A 105 21.40 15.52 -4.29
N ASN A 106 22.33 15.66 -3.34
CA ASN A 106 23.19 14.56 -2.89
C ASN A 106 22.40 13.47 -2.15
N VAL A 107 21.39 13.85 -1.35
CA VAL A 107 20.50 12.88 -0.70
C VAL A 107 19.76 12.04 -1.74
N VAL A 108 19.15 12.67 -2.75
CA VAL A 108 18.41 11.95 -3.82
C VAL A 108 19.29 10.93 -4.52
N VAL A 109 20.52 11.32 -4.91
CA VAL A 109 21.48 10.42 -5.56
C VAL A 109 21.87 9.28 -4.63
N SER A 110 22.17 9.58 -3.36
CA SER A 110 22.60 8.59 -2.38
C SER A 110 21.50 7.56 -2.07
N LEU A 111 20.23 7.98 -2.01
CA LEU A 111 19.10 7.09 -1.81
C LEU A 111 18.97 6.03 -2.92
N GLN A 112 19.42 6.32 -4.16
CA GLN A 112 19.41 5.33 -5.23
C GLN A 112 20.40 4.18 -4.99
N HIS A 113 21.42 4.37 -4.15
CA HIS A 113 22.34 3.30 -3.77
C HIS A 113 21.66 2.25 -2.88
N LEU A 114 20.68 2.65 -2.05
CA LEU A 114 19.94 1.71 -1.22
C LEU A 114 19.27 0.64 -2.06
N VAL A 115 18.66 1.00 -3.20
CA VAL A 115 18.01 0.04 -4.09
C VAL A 115 19.02 -0.72 -4.96
N SER A 116 20.06 -0.03 -5.44
CA SER A 116 20.95 -0.59 -6.46
C SER A 116 22.16 -1.36 -5.92
N ARG A 117 22.50 -1.23 -4.63
CA ARG A 117 23.77 -1.74 -4.07
C ARG A 117 23.67 -2.47 -2.74
N GLU A 118 22.59 -2.30 -1.98
CA GLU A 118 22.46 -2.96 -0.67
C GLU A 118 21.80 -4.34 -0.69
N PRO A 119 20.72 -4.59 -1.47
CA PRO A 119 20.08 -5.89 -1.50
C PRO A 119 20.97 -6.95 -2.12
N ASP A 120 20.95 -8.17 -1.58
CA ASP A 120 21.53 -9.32 -2.27
C ASP A 120 20.75 -9.54 -3.59
N PRO A 121 21.40 -9.61 -4.75
CA PRO A 121 20.71 -9.89 -6.01
C PRO A 121 19.98 -11.24 -6.03
N LEU A 122 20.21 -12.12 -5.06
CA LEU A 122 19.51 -13.40 -4.89
C LEU A 122 18.31 -13.31 -3.92
N ASP A 123 18.15 -12.20 -3.19
CA ASP A 123 16.96 -11.90 -2.41
C ASP A 123 15.90 -11.28 -3.34
N SER A 124 15.15 -12.12 -4.06
CA SER A 124 14.01 -11.74 -4.91
C SER A 124 12.86 -12.71 -4.78
#